data_AF-A0A5C6D894-F1
#
_entry.id   AF-A0A5C6D894-F1
#
_cell.length_a   1.000
_cell.length_b   1.000
_cell.length_c   1.000
_cell.angle_alpha   90.00
_cell.angle_beta   90.00
_cell.angle_gamma   90.00
#
_symmetry.space_group_name_H-M   'P 1'
#
loop_
_entity.id
_entity.type
_entity.pdbx_description
1 polymer ?
#
loop_
_entity_poly.entity_id
_entity_poly.type
_entity_poly.pdbx_seq_one_letter_code
_entity_poly.pdbx_strand_id
1 'polypeptide(L)'
;MKHHYNPAHFGIRTKQWKLIFFYGVDEKPGKGAAPTPPAWELYDVKSDPLEMNNLYGDPQYTDIAAQLKEQLKATRAEVKDSDADYAHVAGIISRHWEGGEEEAIRLSHKAARNLINNKRQKGETE
;
A
#
# COMPACT_ATOMS: atom_id res chain seq x y z
N MET A 1 -5.81 -6.30 -23.43
CA MET A 1 -5.43 -5.13 -22.64
C MET A 1 -4.33 -5.55 -21.68
N LYS A 2 -3.17 -4.89 -21.67
CA LYS A 2 -2.15 -5.12 -20.64
C LYS A 2 -2.67 -4.49 -19.36
N HIS A 3 -3.20 -5.30 -18.45
CA HIS A 3 -3.49 -4.85 -17.09
C HIS A 3 -2.16 -4.81 -16.34
N HIS A 4 -1.67 -3.61 -16.03
CA HIS A 4 -0.54 -3.45 -15.13
C HIS A 4 -1.07 -3.70 -13.71
N TYR A 5 -0.59 -4.75 -13.05
CA TYR A 5 -0.95 -5.11 -11.67
C TYR A 5 -0.26 -4.17 -10.68
N ASN A 6 -0.37 -2.86 -10.91
CA ASN A 6 0.20 -1.84 -10.04
C ASN A 6 -0.84 -1.48 -8.98
N PRO A 7 -0.56 -1.71 -7.69
CA PRO A 7 -1.46 -1.33 -6.62
C PRO A 7 -1.65 0.19 -6.58
N ALA A 8 -2.88 0.62 -6.37
CA ALA A 8 -3.20 2.02 -6.18
C ALA A 8 -2.57 2.54 -4.87
N HIS A 9 -1.99 3.74 -4.92
CA HIS A 9 -1.18 4.30 -3.85
C HIS A 9 -1.11 5.83 -3.89
N PHE A 10 -0.71 6.40 -2.75
CA PHE A 10 -0.27 7.80 -2.64
C PHE A 10 0.97 7.87 -1.73
N GLY A 11 1.63 9.01 -1.67
CA GLY A 11 2.83 9.15 -0.85
C GLY A 11 3.42 10.56 -0.87
N ILE A 12 4.51 10.74 -0.15
CA ILE A 12 5.28 11.98 -0.11
C ILE A 12 6.76 11.70 -0.40
N ARG A 13 7.41 12.61 -1.13
CA ARG A 13 8.84 12.57 -1.46
C ARG A 13 9.49 13.87 -1.02
N THR A 14 10.43 13.80 -0.07
CA THR A 14 11.27 14.93 0.35
C THR A 14 12.54 14.97 -0.49
N LYS A 15 13.67 15.55 -0.04
CA LYS A 15 14.97 15.40 -0.71
C LYS A 15 15.66 14.07 -0.38
N GLN A 16 15.50 13.56 0.85
CA GLN A 16 16.18 12.34 1.33
C GLN A 16 15.24 11.15 1.52
N TRP A 17 13.93 11.37 1.68
CA TRP A 17 13.00 10.30 2.04
C TRP A 17 11.85 10.18 1.07
N LYS A 18 11.38 8.96 0.87
CA LYS A 18 10.11 8.66 0.21
C LYS A 18 9.26 7.79 1.15
N LEU A 19 8.02 8.20 1.40
CA LEU A 19 7.03 7.42 2.14
C LEU A 19 5.83 7.16 1.21
N ILE A 20 5.42 5.90 1.08
CA ILE A 20 4.35 5.47 0.18
C ILE A 20 3.34 4.66 0.97
N PHE A 21 2.05 4.89 0.74
CA PHE A 21 0.96 4.03 1.19
C PHE A 21 0.25 3.40 0.00
N PHE A 22 0.30 2.08 -0.09
CA PHE A 22 -0.47 1.30 -1.03
C PHE A 22 -1.78 0.90 -0.36
N TYR A 23 -2.91 1.36 -0.90
CA TYR A 23 -4.24 0.95 -0.44
C TYR A 23 -4.82 -0.20 -1.28
N GLY A 24 -4.20 -0.50 -2.44
CA GLY A 24 -4.31 -1.80 -3.10
C GLY A 24 -5.67 -2.16 -3.69
N VAL A 25 -6.60 -1.21 -3.77
CA VAL A 25 -7.93 -1.41 -4.35
C VAL A 25 -8.20 -0.36 -5.43
N ASP A 26 -9.01 -0.72 -6.41
CA ASP A 26 -9.50 0.22 -7.42
C ASP A 26 -10.51 1.22 -6.84
N GLU A 27 -10.62 2.38 -7.48
CA GLU A 27 -11.63 3.41 -7.15
C GLU A 27 -13.06 2.89 -7.24
N LYS A 28 -13.34 1.98 -8.19
CA LYS A 28 -14.65 1.35 -8.35
C LYS A 28 -14.59 -0.10 -7.88
N PRO A 29 -15.35 -0.49 -6.85
CA PRO A 29 -15.41 -1.87 -6.40
C PRO A 29 -15.74 -2.82 -7.57
N GLY A 30 -15.01 -3.93 -7.67
CA GLY A 30 -15.25 -4.97 -8.68
C GLY A 30 -14.79 -4.65 -10.11
N LYS A 31 -14.11 -3.51 -10.32
CA LYS A 31 -13.44 -3.18 -11.59
C LYS A 31 -11.94 -3.27 -11.36
N GLY A 32 -11.22 -4.05 -12.16
CA GLY A 32 -9.75 -4.05 -12.15
C GLY A 32 -9.11 -5.35 -11.65
N ALA A 33 -7.87 -5.25 -11.17
CA ALA A 33 -7.09 -6.39 -10.72
C ALA A 33 -7.57 -6.87 -9.33
N ALA A 34 -7.13 -8.07 -8.93
CA ALA A 34 -7.39 -8.53 -7.57
C ALA A 34 -6.74 -7.54 -6.57
N PRO A 35 -7.43 -7.21 -5.47
CA PRO A 35 -6.90 -6.25 -4.50
C PRO A 35 -5.62 -6.80 -3.86
N THR A 36 -4.66 -5.91 -3.61
CA THR A 36 -3.44 -6.24 -2.88
C THR A 36 -3.56 -5.83 -1.42
N PRO A 37 -2.79 -6.47 -0.51
CA PRO A 37 -2.74 -6.04 0.88
C PRO A 37 -2.34 -4.56 1.00
N PRO A 38 -2.98 -3.79 1.90
CA PRO A 38 -2.53 -2.44 2.21
C PRO A 38 -1.16 -2.47 2.88
N ALA A 39 -0.27 -1.54 2.53
CA ALA A 39 1.08 -1.50 3.09
C ALA A 39 1.69 -0.10 3.03
N TRP A 40 2.54 0.20 4.01
CA TRP A 40 3.44 1.34 3.99
C TRP A 40 4.84 0.92 3.55
N GLU A 41 5.50 1.79 2.80
CA GLU A 41 6.91 1.67 2.45
C GLU A 41 7.65 2.98 2.72
N LEU A 42 8.88 2.88 3.23
CA LEU A 42 9.76 4.00 3.53
C LEU A 42 11.15 3.75 2.93
N TYR A 43 11.69 4.73 2.23
CA TYR A 43 13.00 4.65 1.59
C TYR A 43 13.86 5.88 1.90
N ASP A 44 15.13 5.66 2.25
CA ASP A 44 16.17 6.68 2.17
C ASP A 44 16.71 6.71 0.74
N VAL A 45 16.11 7.51 -0.12
CA VAL A 45 16.49 7.62 -1.54
C VAL A 45 17.90 8.20 -1.77
N LYS A 46 18.54 8.77 -0.73
CA LYS A 46 19.88 9.33 -0.84
C LYS A 46 20.91 8.21 -0.66
N SER A 47 20.69 7.31 0.29
CA SER A 47 21.55 6.14 0.51
C SER A 47 21.14 4.92 -0.32
N ASP A 48 19.88 4.82 -0.70
CA ASP A 48 19.29 3.78 -1.56
C ASP A 48 18.53 4.41 -2.76
N PRO A 49 19.24 4.91 -3.79
CA PRO A 49 18.61 5.56 -4.94
C PRO A 49 17.74 4.63 -5.80
N LEU A 50 17.89 3.32 -5.63
CA LEU A 50 17.13 2.31 -6.36
C LEU A 50 15.93 1.78 -5.55
N GLU A 51 15.75 2.25 -4.32
CA GLU A 51 14.57 1.97 -3.48
C GLU A 51 14.38 0.46 -3.25
N MET A 52 15.49 -0.23 -2.99
CA MET A 52 15.53 -1.69 -2.87
C MET A 52 15.27 -2.16 -1.44
N ASN A 53 15.43 -1.29 -0.44
CA ASN A 53 15.32 -1.62 0.97
C ASN A 53 14.20 -0.81 1.63
N ASN A 54 13.05 -1.45 1.85
CA ASN A 54 11.97 -0.86 2.62
C ASN A 54 12.38 -0.78 4.11
N LEU A 55 12.43 0.44 4.64
CA LEU A 55 12.79 0.75 6.03
C LEU A 55 11.57 0.90 6.94
N TYR A 56 10.34 0.79 6.41
CA TYR A 56 9.13 0.95 7.20
C TYR A 56 9.01 -0.22 8.20
N GLY A 57 8.81 0.10 9.48
CA GLY A 57 8.76 -0.88 10.57
C GLY A 57 10.10 -1.16 11.26
N ASP A 58 11.21 -0.65 10.74
CA ASP A 58 12.49 -0.65 11.48
C ASP A 58 12.41 0.42 12.60
N PRO A 59 12.63 0.04 13.87
CA PRO A 59 12.57 0.96 15.01
C PRO A 59 13.41 2.22 14.84
N GLN A 60 14.54 2.15 14.12
CA GLN A 60 15.45 3.28 13.88
C GLN A 60 14.83 4.40 13.04
N TYR A 61 13.81 4.09 12.22
CA TYR A 61 13.18 5.04 11.30
C TYR A 61 11.74 5.39 11.69
N THR A 62 11.29 4.99 12.88
CA THR A 62 9.92 5.25 13.38
C THR A 62 9.59 6.75 13.38
N ASP A 63 10.50 7.58 13.90
CA ASP A 63 10.29 9.02 13.98
C ASP A 63 10.23 9.68 12.59
N ILE A 64 11.04 9.18 11.66
CA ILE A 64 11.03 9.63 10.26
C ILE A 64 9.70 9.27 9.59
N ALA A 65 9.21 8.05 9.77
CA ALA A 65 7.92 7.63 9.26
C ALA A 65 6.78 8.51 9.80
N ALA A 66 6.75 8.74 11.12
CA ALA A 66 5.75 9.59 11.78
C ALA A 66 5.78 11.03 11.25
N GLN A 67 6.99 11.62 11.14
CA GLN A 67 7.16 12.96 10.60
C GLN A 67 6.63 13.06 9.15
N LEU A 68 6.95 12.07 8.31
CA LEU A 68 6.51 12.06 6.91
C LEU A 68 5.00 11.82 6.78
N LYS A 69 4.38 11.04 7.66
CA LYS A 69 2.91 10.88 7.71
C LYS A 69 2.21 12.20 8.04
N GLU A 70 2.72 12.96 9.00
CA GLU A 70 2.16 14.28 9.33
C GLU A 70 2.33 15.26 8.17
N GLN A 71 3.50 15.30 7.53
CA GLN A 71 3.71 16.12 6.33
C GLN A 71 2.78 15.70 5.18
N LEU A 72 2.60 14.40 4.97
CA LEU A 72 1.70 13.87 3.95
C LEU A 72 0.26 14.27 4.25
N LYS A 73 -0.21 14.11 5.48
CA LYS A 73 -1.56 14.53 5.91
C LYS A 73 -1.79 16.02 5.66
N ALA A 74 -0.82 16.86 6.02
CA ALA A 74 -0.88 18.30 5.76
C ALA A 74 -0.91 18.61 4.25
N THR A 75 -0.06 17.95 3.47
CA THR A 75 0.01 18.13 2.01
C THR A 75 -1.30 17.74 1.34
N ARG A 76 -1.90 16.61 1.73
CA ARG A 76 -3.20 16.16 1.20
C ARG A 76 -4.30 17.18 1.49
N ALA A 77 -4.34 17.73 2.70
CA ALA A 77 -5.28 18.78 3.06
C ALA A 77 -5.06 20.07 2.23
N GLU A 78 -3.80 20.47 2.02
CA GLU A 78 -3.43 21.65 1.23
C GLU A 78 -3.90 21.54 -0.23
N VAL A 79 -3.65 20.40 -0.87
CA VAL A 79 -4.02 20.17 -2.28
C VAL A 79 -5.46 19.70 -2.46
N LYS A 80 -6.23 19.60 -1.36
CA LYS A 80 -7.61 19.09 -1.33
C LYS A 80 -7.74 17.67 -1.89
N ASP A 81 -6.72 16.85 -1.71
CA ASP A 81 -6.75 15.42 -1.99
C ASP A 81 -7.55 14.72 -0.88
N SER A 82 -8.78 14.32 -1.21
CA SER A 82 -9.76 13.76 -0.29
C SER A 82 -10.36 12.47 -0.84
N ASP A 83 -10.47 11.45 0.01
CA ASP A 83 -11.09 10.17 -0.33
C ASP A 83 -12.61 10.14 -0.07
N ALA A 84 -13.25 11.30 0.14
CA ALA A 84 -14.64 11.39 0.60
C ALA A 84 -15.64 10.70 -0.36
N ASP A 85 -15.35 10.72 -1.66
CA ASP A 85 -16.17 10.09 -2.70
C ASP A 85 -16.01 8.56 -2.76
N TYR A 86 -14.99 8.02 -2.07
CA TYR A 86 -14.60 6.62 -2.11
C TYR A 86 -14.56 6.01 -0.70
N ALA A 87 -15.75 5.78 -0.11
CA ALA A 87 -15.89 5.31 1.27
C ALA A 87 -15.09 4.03 1.59
N HIS A 88 -14.94 3.10 0.64
CA HIS A 88 -14.12 1.90 0.84
C HIS A 88 -12.62 2.19 0.91
N VAL A 89 -12.12 3.15 0.10
CA VAL A 89 -10.73 3.62 0.13
C VAL A 89 -10.48 4.37 1.45
N ALA A 90 -11.34 5.33 1.80
CA ALA A 90 -11.25 6.06 3.06
C ALA A 90 -11.23 5.13 4.28
N GLY A 91 -12.04 4.07 4.26
CA GLY A 91 -12.04 3.05 5.30
C GLY A 91 -10.73 2.25 5.39
N ILE A 92 -10.10 1.92 4.26
CA ILE A 92 -8.79 1.26 4.25
C ILE A 92 -7.73 2.19 4.83
N ILE A 93 -7.68 3.44 4.35
CA ILE A 93 -6.72 4.45 4.82
C ILE A 93 -6.86 4.63 6.32
N SER A 94 -8.07 4.84 6.83
CA SER A 94 -8.29 5.05 8.26
C SER A 94 -7.88 3.84 9.12
N ARG A 95 -8.12 2.60 8.66
CA ARG A 95 -7.75 1.39 9.41
C ARG A 95 -6.24 1.15 9.41
N HIS A 96 -5.55 1.55 8.34
CA HIS A 96 -4.15 1.23 8.11
C HIS A 96 -3.21 2.44 8.24
N TRP A 97 -3.72 3.60 8.68
CA TRP A 97 -2.91 4.81 8.81
C TRP A 97 -1.80 4.66 9.85
N GLU A 98 -2.14 4.19 11.06
CA GLU A 98 -1.17 3.96 12.16
C GLU A 98 -0.91 2.49 12.48
N GLY A 99 -1.39 1.56 11.64
CA GLY A 99 -1.15 0.15 11.86
C GLY A 99 -1.89 -0.76 10.88
N GLY A 100 -2.47 -1.85 11.39
CA GLY A 100 -3.24 -2.81 10.60
C GLY A 100 -2.35 -3.79 9.81
N GLU A 101 -1.07 -3.90 10.14
CA GLU A 101 -0.12 -4.82 9.53
C GLU A 101 -0.58 -6.28 9.70
N GLU A 102 -1.15 -6.64 10.84
CA GLU A 102 -1.69 -8.00 11.07
C GLU A 102 -2.81 -8.35 10.08
N GLU A 103 -3.69 -7.39 9.79
CA GLU A 103 -4.73 -7.55 8.78
C GLU A 103 -4.13 -7.65 7.39
N ALA A 104 -3.15 -6.80 7.04
CA ALA A 104 -2.47 -6.87 5.76
C ALA A 104 -1.75 -8.22 5.56
N ILE A 105 -1.05 -8.72 6.58
CA ILE A 105 -0.39 -10.03 6.58
C ILE A 105 -1.42 -11.15 6.40
N ARG A 106 -2.55 -11.09 7.11
CA ARG A 106 -3.65 -12.05 6.96
C ARG A 106 -4.20 -12.06 5.53
N LEU A 107 -4.42 -10.88 4.94
CA LEU A 107 -4.88 -10.74 3.57
C LEU A 107 -3.86 -11.30 2.57
N SER A 108 -2.57 -11.05 2.78
CA SER A 108 -1.47 -11.61 1.99
C SER A 108 -1.47 -13.14 2.01
N HIS A 109 -1.53 -13.74 3.21
CA HIS A 109 -1.60 -15.20 3.35
C HIS A 109 -2.85 -15.80 2.69
N LYS A 110 -4.00 -15.13 2.80
CA LYS A 110 -5.24 -15.56 2.14
C LYS A 110 -5.11 -15.52 0.62
N ALA A 111 -4.54 -14.45 0.07
CA ALA A 111 -4.31 -14.31 -1.37
C ALA A 111 -3.36 -15.41 -1.90
N ALA A 112 -2.25 -15.66 -1.21
CA ALA A 112 -1.31 -16.73 -1.55
C ALA A 112 -1.98 -18.12 -1.55
N ARG A 113 -2.79 -18.43 -0.53
CA ARG A 113 -3.54 -19.70 -0.46
C ARG A 113 -4.52 -19.85 -1.63
N ASN A 114 -5.27 -18.80 -1.96
CA ASN A 114 -6.22 -18.82 -3.07
C ASN A 114 -5.52 -19.07 -4.42
N LEU A 115 -4.35 -18.46 -4.64
CA LEU A 115 -3.55 -18.69 -5.85
C LEU A 115 -3.09 -20.15 -5.96
N ILE A 116 -2.66 -20.76 -4.86
CA ILE A 116 -2.26 -22.17 -4.81
C ILE A 116 -3.46 -23.08 -5.13
N ASN A 117 -4.61 -22.85 -4.50
CA ASN A 117 -5.81 -23.66 -4.70
C ASN A 117 -6.34 -23.57 -6.14
N ASN A 118 -6.37 -22.36 -6.72
CA ASN A 118 -6.80 -22.16 -8.10
C ASN A 118 -5.86 -22.84 -9.12
N LYS A 119 -4.55 -22.90 -8.84
CA LYS A 119 -3.60 -23.65 -9.66
C LYS A 119 -3.85 -25.16 -9.59
N ARG A 120 -4.15 -25.71 -8.40
CA ARG A 120 -4.47 -27.13 -8.21
C ARG A 120 -5.74 -27.54 -8.97
N GLN A 121 -6.82 -26.76 -8.86
CA GLN A 121 -8.07 -27.02 -9.58
C GLN A 121 -7.91 -26.98 -11.11
N LYS A 122 -7.01 -26.15 -11.63
CA LYS A 122 -6.69 -26.08 -13.07
C LYS A 122 -5.72 -27.17 -13.54
N GLY A 123 -4.98 -27.81 -12.64
CA GLY A 123 -4.01 -28.87 -12.94
C GLY A 123 -4.59 -30.28 -12.87
N GLU A 124 -5.86 -30.45 -12.49
CA GLU A 124 -6.57 -31.74 -12.45
C GLU A 124 -7.45 -31.97 -13.71
N THR A 125 -7.21 -31.22 -14.80
CA THR A 125 -7.97 -31.32 -16.07
C THR A 125 -7.12 -31.63 -17.31
N GLU A 126 -5.94 -32.27 -17.13
CA GLU A 126 -5.19 -32.91 -18.22
C GLU A 126 -5.09 -34.42 -18.03
#